data_AF-A0A521E139-F1
#
_entry.id   AF-A0A521E139-F1
#
_cell.length_a   1.000
_cell.length_b   1.000
_cell.length_c   1.000
_cell.angle_alpha   90.00
_cell.angle_beta   90.00
_cell.angle_gamma   90.00
#
_symmetry.space_group_name_H-M   'P 1'
#
loop_
_entity.id
_entity.type
_entity.pdbx_description
1 polymer ?
#
loop_
_entity_poly.entity_id
_entity_poly.type
_entity_poly.pdbx_seq_one_letter_code
_entity_poly.pdbx_strand_id
1 'polypeptide(L)'
;MIEAYGTEDWRCKSFIHFQENILDESSPFPCYFAVEAEKKGLARYIFIDSPYDKNELNRLRDGLYEYIQVYQKIGKRTTFITFFKPSSNNLQAEDYKRQFWHVLQYLANHDPDPWPSDIPHNPEDPKWEFCFAGEPIFVVARAPFYSARKSRYTPYALEITMQPRGTLDDITGDTKKGKQVRKTIRERLKQYDLIPPHPDIGDYGTEQTREWMQYILPDTNEESVVRCPFTKKGRD
;
A
#
# COMPACT_ATOMS: atom_id res chain seq x y z
N MET A 1 9.59 -13.32 15.54
CA MET A 1 9.40 -11.91 15.97
C MET A 1 8.03 -11.67 16.58
N ILE A 2 6.92 -12.18 16.01
CA ILE A 2 5.58 -12.05 16.64
C ILE A 2 5.41 -12.94 17.87
N GLU A 3 5.96 -14.15 17.85
CA GLU A 3 5.97 -15.09 18.99
C GLU A 3 6.63 -14.54 20.26
N ALA A 4 7.41 -13.46 20.16
CA ALA A 4 8.04 -12.80 21.30
C ALA A 4 7.10 -11.80 22.01
N TYR A 5 5.96 -11.45 21.41
CA TYR A 5 4.98 -10.54 21.97
C TYR A 5 3.77 -11.32 22.52
N GLY A 6 3.22 -10.84 23.64
CA GLY A 6 1.96 -11.39 24.17
C GLY A 6 0.79 -11.12 23.23
N THR A 7 -0.27 -11.92 23.32
CA THR A 7 -1.48 -11.79 22.49
C THR A 7 -2.19 -10.45 22.64
N GLU A 8 -1.97 -9.75 23.75
CA GLU A 8 -2.53 -8.42 24.00
C GLU A 8 -1.75 -7.26 23.37
N ASP A 9 -0.52 -7.50 22.91
CA ASP A 9 0.31 -6.50 22.23
C ASP A 9 -0.33 -6.10 20.89
N TRP A 10 -0.30 -4.80 20.58
CA TRP A 10 -0.92 -4.26 19.37
C TRP A 10 -0.32 -4.88 18.10
N ARG A 11 0.97 -5.25 18.11
CA ARG A 11 1.65 -5.88 16.96
C ARG A 11 1.05 -7.25 16.66
N CYS A 12 0.82 -8.06 17.70
CA CYS A 12 0.14 -9.35 17.58
C CYS A 12 -1.27 -9.17 17.07
N LYS A 13 -2.05 -8.25 17.67
CA LYS A 13 -3.44 -8.00 17.28
C LYS A 13 -3.56 -7.56 15.82
N SER A 14 -2.76 -6.58 15.38
CA SER A 14 -2.76 -6.11 14.00
C SER A 14 -2.38 -7.21 13.01
N PHE A 15 -1.34 -8.00 13.32
CA PHE A 15 -0.93 -9.09 12.43
C PHE A 15 -1.94 -10.23 12.37
N ILE A 16 -2.46 -10.69 13.51
CA ILE A 16 -3.45 -11.78 13.56
C ILE A 16 -4.68 -11.38 12.77
N HIS A 17 -5.21 -10.18 13.00
CA HIS A 17 -6.37 -9.70 12.25
C HIS A 17 -6.09 -9.55 10.75
N PHE A 18 -4.90 -9.06 10.38
CA PHE A 18 -4.49 -9.01 8.98
C PHE A 18 -4.49 -10.42 8.36
N GLN A 19 -3.90 -11.41 9.03
CA GLN A 19 -3.88 -12.79 8.55
C GLN A 19 -5.28 -13.38 8.45
N GLU A 20 -6.09 -13.25 9.50
CA GLU A 20 -7.49 -13.71 9.51
C GLU A 20 -8.27 -13.11 8.35
N ASN A 21 -8.11 -11.81 8.08
CA ASN A 21 -8.80 -11.15 6.99
C ASN A 21 -8.30 -11.56 5.59
N ILE A 22 -6.98 -11.72 5.40
CA ILE A 22 -6.41 -12.10 4.10
C ILE A 22 -6.67 -13.58 3.79
N LEU A 23 -6.70 -14.44 4.81
CA LEU A 23 -6.85 -15.89 4.67
C LEU A 23 -8.29 -16.39 4.90
N ASP A 24 -9.25 -15.48 5.10
CA ASP A 24 -10.66 -15.82 5.30
C ASP A 24 -11.21 -16.61 4.10
N GLU A 25 -11.59 -17.88 4.33
CA GLU A 25 -12.18 -18.74 3.31
C GLU A 25 -13.68 -18.49 3.11
N SER A 26 -14.35 -17.92 4.12
CA SER A 26 -15.78 -17.60 4.09
C SER A 26 -16.06 -16.29 3.35
N SER A 27 -15.13 -15.35 3.41
CA SER A 27 -15.14 -14.09 2.66
C SER A 27 -13.77 -13.87 1.98
N PRO A 28 -13.49 -14.56 0.86
CA PRO A 28 -12.18 -14.54 0.22
C PRO A 28 -11.70 -13.14 -0.17
N PHE A 29 -10.50 -12.79 0.28
CA PHE A 29 -9.91 -11.49 -0.05
C PHE A 29 -9.80 -11.30 -1.58
N PRO A 30 -10.14 -10.11 -2.14
CA PRO A 30 -10.28 -9.94 -3.59
C PRO A 30 -8.99 -10.16 -4.38
N CYS A 31 -7.85 -9.76 -3.80
CA CYS A 31 -6.55 -9.93 -4.42
C CYS A 31 -5.99 -11.33 -4.10
N TYR A 32 -6.21 -12.30 -4.98
CA TYR A 32 -5.69 -13.65 -4.78
C TYR A 32 -4.15 -13.72 -4.73
N PHE A 33 -3.44 -12.74 -5.30
CA PHE A 33 -1.98 -12.65 -5.14
C PHE A 33 -1.56 -12.33 -3.72
N ALA A 34 -2.33 -11.50 -3.00
CA ALA A 34 -2.07 -11.22 -1.59
C ALA A 34 -2.27 -12.50 -0.76
N VAL A 35 -3.35 -13.23 -1.03
CA VAL A 35 -3.64 -14.52 -0.39
C VAL A 35 -2.52 -15.54 -0.64
N GLU A 36 -2.09 -15.69 -1.89
CA GLU A 36 -0.99 -16.60 -2.24
C GLU A 36 0.35 -16.19 -1.61
N ALA A 37 0.65 -14.89 -1.59
CA ALA A 37 1.86 -14.36 -0.98
C ALA A 37 1.91 -14.67 0.52
N GLU A 38 0.77 -14.49 1.20
CA GLU A 38 0.62 -14.81 2.63
C GLU A 38 0.78 -16.31 2.87
N LYS A 39 0.02 -17.16 2.15
CA LYS A 39 0.09 -18.63 2.29
C LYS A 39 1.49 -19.20 2.04
N LYS A 40 2.30 -18.55 1.21
CA LYS A 40 3.66 -18.97 0.85
C LYS A 40 4.76 -18.30 1.70
N GLY A 41 4.42 -17.43 2.66
CA GLY A 41 5.41 -16.72 3.47
C GLY A 41 6.26 -15.71 2.68
N LEU A 42 5.69 -15.16 1.60
CA LEU A 42 6.36 -14.20 0.72
C LEU A 42 6.19 -12.75 1.18
N ALA A 43 5.37 -12.49 2.20
CA ALA A 43 5.23 -11.17 2.80
C ALA A 43 6.35 -10.89 3.81
N ARG A 44 6.69 -9.61 3.96
CA ARG A 44 7.57 -9.08 5.01
C ARG A 44 6.81 -8.00 5.75
N TYR A 45 7.02 -7.93 7.05
CA TYR A 45 6.26 -7.05 7.93
C TYR A 45 7.18 -6.21 8.79
N ILE A 46 6.78 -4.97 9.03
CA ILE A 46 7.42 -4.09 9.99
C ILE A 46 6.35 -3.41 10.85
N PHE A 47 6.67 -3.21 12.11
CA PHE A 47 5.80 -2.54 13.08
C PHE A 47 6.43 -1.21 13.45
N ILE A 48 5.67 -0.13 13.33
CA ILE A 48 6.13 1.24 13.53
C ILE A 48 5.29 1.92 14.61
N ASP A 49 5.94 2.40 15.66
CA ASP A 49 5.28 2.93 16.85
C ASP A 49 4.68 4.32 16.61
N SER A 50 5.19 5.08 15.62
CA SER A 50 4.66 6.40 15.27
C SER A 50 4.92 6.75 13.80
N PRO A 51 3.91 7.26 13.07
CA PRO A 51 4.10 7.77 11.71
C PRO A 51 4.77 9.15 11.67
N TYR A 52 5.15 9.73 12.81
CA TYR A 52 5.74 11.08 12.89
C TYR A 52 7.07 11.13 13.65
N ASP A 53 7.43 10.06 14.38
CA ASP A 53 8.72 10.00 15.07
C ASP A 53 9.85 9.70 14.07
N LYS A 54 10.93 10.48 14.15
CA LYS A 54 12.04 10.39 13.20
C LYS A 54 12.78 9.04 13.26
N ASN A 55 12.96 8.48 14.46
CA ASN A 55 13.69 7.22 14.61
C ASN A 55 12.84 6.05 14.09
N GLU A 56 11.53 6.10 14.35
CA GLU A 56 10.57 5.16 13.80
C GLU A 56 10.50 5.21 12.26
N LEU A 57 10.46 6.40 11.68
CA LEU A 57 10.48 6.56 10.23
C LEU A 57 11.83 6.19 9.59
N ASN A 58 12.96 6.39 10.29
CA ASN A 58 14.26 5.87 9.86
C ASN A 58 14.28 4.34 9.87
N ARG A 59 13.70 3.70 10.90
CA ARG A 59 13.57 2.25 10.96
C ARG A 59 12.72 1.71 9.80
N LEU A 60 11.62 2.42 9.47
CA LEU A 60 10.81 2.09 8.30
C LEU A 60 11.61 2.22 7.00
N ARG A 61 12.33 3.33 6.82
CA ARG A 61 13.22 3.57 5.67
C ARG A 61 14.23 2.44 5.51
N ASP A 62 14.94 2.09 6.58
CA ASP A 62 16.00 1.09 6.54
C ASP A 62 15.43 -0.31 6.26
N GLY A 63 14.33 -0.68 6.91
CA GLY A 63 13.66 -1.96 6.65
C GLY A 63 13.08 -2.06 5.23
N LEU A 64 12.54 -0.97 4.68
CA LEU A 64 12.09 -0.94 3.29
C LEU A 64 13.28 -1.05 2.33
N TYR A 65 14.38 -0.37 2.62
CA TYR A 65 15.61 -0.45 1.82
C TYR A 65 16.13 -1.88 1.77
N GLU A 66 16.31 -2.52 2.94
CA GLU A 66 16.73 -3.92 3.03
C GLU A 66 15.81 -4.86 2.26
N TYR A 67 14.50 -4.64 2.36
CA TYR A 67 13.51 -5.39 1.60
C TYR A 67 13.71 -5.24 0.09
N ILE A 68 13.87 -4.01 -0.41
CA ILE A 68 14.11 -3.74 -1.83
C ILE A 68 15.39 -4.43 -2.33
N GLN A 69 16.46 -4.47 -1.53
CA GLN A 69 17.70 -5.14 -1.95
C GLN A 69 17.57 -6.66 -2.14
N VAL A 70 16.52 -7.29 -1.59
CA VAL A 70 16.37 -8.76 -1.61
C VAL A 70 15.03 -9.25 -2.18
N TYR A 71 14.08 -8.38 -2.54
CA TYR A 71 12.71 -8.78 -2.86
C TYR A 71 12.63 -9.82 -3.98
N GLN A 72 13.48 -9.70 -5.01
CA GLN A 72 13.53 -10.64 -6.13
C GLN A 72 13.92 -12.07 -5.70
N LYS A 73 14.68 -12.21 -4.59
CA LYS A 73 15.06 -13.50 -4.00
C LYS A 73 13.98 -14.06 -3.07
N ILE A 74 13.08 -13.22 -2.56
CA ILE A 74 11.97 -13.66 -1.70
C ILE A 74 10.95 -14.44 -2.54
N GLY A 75 10.52 -13.86 -3.66
CA GLY A 75 9.61 -14.52 -4.59
C GLY A 75 8.94 -13.55 -5.55
N LYS A 76 8.31 -14.09 -6.60
CA LYS A 76 7.70 -13.30 -7.68
C LYS A 76 6.64 -12.29 -7.19
N ARG A 77 5.87 -12.63 -6.16
CA ARG A 77 4.80 -11.81 -5.58
C ARG A 77 5.04 -11.57 -4.09
N THR A 78 6.17 -10.96 -3.80
CA THR A 78 6.51 -10.52 -2.45
C THR A 78 5.90 -9.15 -2.16
N THR A 79 5.63 -8.89 -0.88
CA THR A 79 5.08 -7.62 -0.42
C THR A 79 5.70 -7.20 0.91
N PHE A 80 5.81 -5.89 1.13
CA PHE A 80 6.25 -5.31 2.40
C PHE A 80 5.09 -4.57 3.05
N ILE A 81 4.73 -4.94 4.28
CA ILE A 81 3.56 -4.41 4.98
C ILE A 81 4.01 -3.71 6.25
N THR A 82 3.63 -2.46 6.39
CA THR A 82 3.89 -1.63 7.56
C THR A 82 2.63 -1.53 8.40
N PHE A 83 2.69 -1.94 9.66
CA PHE A 83 1.64 -1.73 10.65
C PHE A 83 2.03 -0.57 11.55
N PHE A 84 1.16 0.42 11.69
CA PHE A 84 1.35 1.51 12.63
C PHE A 84 0.65 1.23 13.95
N LYS A 85 1.24 1.70 15.05
CA LYS A 85 0.62 1.58 16.38
C LYS A 85 -0.71 2.34 16.44
N PRO A 86 -1.78 1.73 16.98
CA PRO A 86 -3.04 2.42 17.20
C PRO A 86 -2.89 3.67 18.07
N SER A 87 -3.53 4.75 17.65
CA SER A 87 -3.63 5.99 18.42
C SER A 87 -4.57 5.80 19.62
N SER A 88 -4.26 6.43 20.74
CA SER A 88 -5.20 6.55 21.86
C SER A 88 -6.35 7.53 21.57
N ASN A 89 -6.17 8.39 20.57
CA ASN A 89 -7.17 9.37 20.14
C ASN A 89 -8.01 8.83 19.00
N ASN A 90 -9.28 9.21 18.94
CA ASN A 90 -10.16 8.89 17.81
C ASN A 90 -9.77 9.72 16.57
N LEU A 91 -9.11 9.07 15.61
CA LEU A 91 -8.65 9.70 14.37
C LEU A 91 -9.75 9.70 13.31
N GLN A 92 -9.84 10.80 12.56
CA GLN A 92 -10.73 10.94 11.41
C GLN A 92 -10.04 10.48 10.12
N ALA A 93 -10.81 10.32 9.04
CA ALA A 93 -10.27 9.93 7.73
C ALA A 93 -9.11 10.81 7.26
N GLU A 94 -9.22 12.13 7.48
CA GLU A 94 -8.18 13.09 7.09
C GLU A 94 -6.88 12.94 7.89
N ASP A 95 -6.95 12.49 9.15
CA ASP A 95 -5.76 12.23 9.96
C ASP A 95 -4.96 11.05 9.40
N TYR A 96 -5.65 9.97 8.99
CA TYR A 96 -5.02 8.83 8.35
C TYR A 96 -4.44 9.17 6.98
N LYS A 97 -5.16 9.97 6.18
CA LYS A 97 -4.64 10.50 4.90
C LYS A 97 -3.38 11.32 5.11
N ARG A 98 -3.36 12.20 6.12
CA ARG A 98 -2.18 12.99 6.49
C ARG A 98 -1.00 12.12 6.94
N GLN A 99 -1.25 11.13 7.78
CA GLN A 99 -0.22 10.16 8.20
C GLN A 99 0.37 9.43 7.00
N PHE A 100 -0.47 8.90 6.12
CA PHE A 100 -0.06 8.19 4.92
C PHE A 100 0.86 9.05 4.04
N TRP A 101 0.44 10.26 3.69
CA TRP A 101 1.23 11.15 2.84
C TRP A 101 2.50 11.66 3.53
N HIS A 102 2.46 11.88 4.84
CA HIS A 102 3.65 12.22 5.62
C HIS A 102 4.71 11.10 5.54
N VAL A 103 4.30 9.84 5.70
CA VAL A 103 5.20 8.68 5.61
C VAL A 103 5.84 8.59 4.22
N LEU A 104 5.05 8.64 3.15
CA LEU A 104 5.59 8.59 1.78
C LEU A 104 6.53 9.77 1.49
N GLN A 105 6.17 10.97 1.92
CA GLN A 105 7.01 12.14 1.78
C GLN A 105 8.33 12.01 2.55
N TYR A 106 8.29 11.46 3.77
CA TYR A 106 9.49 11.22 4.57
C TYR A 106 10.43 10.23 3.87
N LEU A 107 9.88 9.11 3.40
CA LEU A 107 10.65 8.08 2.69
C LEU A 107 11.32 8.65 1.45
N ALA A 108 10.59 9.38 0.59
CA ALA A 108 11.19 10.00 -0.60
C ALA A 108 12.25 11.05 -0.25
N ASN A 109 12.04 11.86 0.79
CA ASN A 109 13.01 12.88 1.19
C ASN A 109 14.32 12.24 1.71
N HIS A 110 14.23 11.06 2.32
CA HIS A 110 15.34 10.32 2.90
C HIS A 110 15.73 9.09 2.09
N ASP A 111 15.31 9.02 0.81
CA ASP A 111 15.67 7.93 -0.08
C ASP A 111 17.20 7.91 -0.26
N PRO A 112 17.88 6.79 0.07
CA PRO A 112 19.32 6.66 -0.10
C PRO A 112 19.74 6.63 -1.57
N ASP A 113 18.87 6.20 -2.48
CA ASP A 113 19.17 6.10 -3.90
C ASP A 113 18.53 7.25 -4.69
N PRO A 114 19.05 7.56 -5.89
CA PRO A 114 18.39 8.52 -6.77
C PRO A 114 17.06 7.96 -7.26
N TRP A 115 16.14 8.87 -7.54
CA TRP A 115 14.90 8.50 -8.22
C TRP A 115 15.18 7.96 -9.62
N PRO A 116 14.45 6.95 -10.11
CA PRO A 116 14.67 6.37 -11.43
C PRO A 116 14.57 7.41 -12.55
N SER A 117 15.52 7.40 -13.49
CA SER A 117 15.59 8.39 -14.56
C SER A 117 14.43 8.31 -15.57
N ASP A 118 13.77 7.16 -15.65
CA ASP A 118 12.66 6.84 -16.54
C ASP A 118 11.28 7.11 -15.91
N ILE A 119 11.22 7.42 -14.61
CA ILE A 119 9.98 7.79 -13.92
C ILE A 119 9.91 9.32 -13.76
N PRO A 120 8.85 9.98 -14.26
CA PRO A 120 8.64 11.41 -14.09
C PRO A 120 8.72 11.86 -12.63
N HIS A 121 9.11 13.12 -12.41
CA HIS A 121 9.11 13.72 -11.08
C HIS A 121 7.77 14.39 -10.73
N ASN A 122 6.99 14.78 -11.74
CA ASN A 122 5.71 15.44 -11.56
C ASN A 122 4.61 14.40 -11.26
N PRO A 123 3.96 14.45 -10.07
CA PRO A 123 2.87 13.52 -9.75
C PRO A 123 1.64 13.65 -10.65
N GLU A 124 1.54 14.75 -11.40
CA GLU A 124 0.47 14.94 -12.39
C GLU A 124 0.82 14.34 -13.77
N ASP A 125 1.96 13.66 -13.92
CA ASP A 125 2.27 12.85 -15.10
C ASP A 125 1.59 11.46 -15.01
N PRO A 126 0.92 10.96 -16.07
CA PRO A 126 0.30 9.64 -16.07
C PRO A 126 1.26 8.47 -15.76
N LYS A 127 2.56 8.64 -16.03
CA LYS A 127 3.62 7.66 -15.74
C LYS A 127 4.33 7.93 -14.42
N TRP A 128 3.85 8.86 -13.61
CA TRP A 128 4.38 9.02 -12.26
C TRP A 128 3.87 7.90 -11.36
N GLU A 129 4.76 7.33 -10.57
CA GLU A 129 4.44 6.51 -9.41
C GLU A 129 5.50 6.71 -8.32
N PHE A 130 5.15 6.38 -7.08
CA PHE A 130 6.08 6.48 -5.95
C PHE A 130 7.26 5.53 -6.17
N CYS A 131 8.48 6.04 -6.03
CA CYS A 131 9.70 5.24 -6.08
C CYS A 131 10.45 5.34 -4.74
N PHE A 132 11.14 4.26 -4.38
CA PHE A 132 12.07 4.25 -3.25
C PHE A 132 13.22 3.27 -3.54
N ALA A 133 14.45 3.63 -3.20
CA ALA A 133 15.63 2.79 -3.43
C ALA A 133 15.81 2.41 -4.91
N GLY A 134 15.52 3.35 -5.82
CA GLY A 134 15.58 3.14 -7.28
C GLY A 134 14.48 2.23 -7.86
N GLU A 135 13.52 1.78 -7.06
CA GLU A 135 12.44 0.91 -7.54
C GLU A 135 11.10 1.66 -7.54
N PRO A 136 10.30 1.57 -8.63
CA PRO A 136 8.90 1.98 -8.60
C PRO A 136 8.08 1.04 -7.72
N ILE A 137 7.17 1.59 -6.92
CA ILE A 137 6.43 0.86 -5.88
C ILE A 137 4.94 1.11 -6.04
N PHE A 138 4.18 0.01 -6.16
CA PHE A 138 2.75 0.00 -5.99
C PHE A 138 2.40 0.08 -4.49
N VAL A 139 1.65 1.11 -4.11
CA VAL A 139 1.30 1.40 -2.71
C VAL A 139 -0.20 1.25 -2.49
N VAL A 140 -0.58 0.59 -1.41
CA VAL A 140 -1.97 0.46 -0.96
C VAL A 140 -2.06 0.73 0.53
N ALA A 141 -2.91 1.66 0.92
CA ALA A 141 -3.26 1.91 2.31
C ALA A 141 -4.53 1.17 2.72
N ARG A 142 -4.56 0.68 3.97
CA ARG A 142 -5.77 0.30 4.70
C ARG A 142 -5.90 1.13 5.97
N ALA A 143 -7.12 1.46 6.37
CA ALA A 143 -7.36 2.26 7.57
C ALA A 143 -8.76 2.03 8.20
N PRO A 144 -8.97 2.41 9.47
CA PRO A 144 -10.25 2.23 10.16
C PRO A 144 -11.41 3.05 9.63
N PHE A 145 -11.15 4.14 8.90
CA PHE A 145 -12.21 5.03 8.43
C PHE A 145 -13.04 4.45 7.27
N TYR A 146 -12.59 3.36 6.63
CA TYR A 146 -13.32 2.78 5.51
C TYR A 146 -14.58 2.04 5.97
N SER A 147 -15.74 2.59 5.66
CA SER A 147 -17.03 2.05 6.08
C SER A 147 -17.54 0.97 5.12
N ALA A 148 -17.60 1.31 3.84
CA ALA A 148 -18.13 0.46 2.77
C ALA A 148 -17.05 -0.24 1.94
N ARG A 149 -15.82 0.30 1.91
CA ARG A 149 -14.69 -0.23 1.15
C ARG A 149 -13.89 -1.25 1.98
N LYS A 150 -14.49 -2.43 2.22
CA LYS A 150 -13.94 -3.49 3.08
C LYS A 150 -12.55 -3.94 2.67
N SER A 151 -12.22 -3.93 1.38
CA SER A 151 -10.90 -4.25 0.82
C SER A 151 -9.79 -3.30 1.29
N ARG A 152 -10.16 -2.11 1.77
CA ARG A 152 -9.26 -1.11 2.34
C ARG A 152 -9.43 -0.95 3.86
N TYR A 153 -10.33 -1.69 4.50
CA TYR A 153 -10.59 -1.57 5.94
C TYR A 153 -9.58 -2.35 6.77
N THR A 154 -9.23 -1.84 7.95
CA THR A 154 -8.58 -2.56 9.06
C THR A 154 -9.04 -1.89 10.37
N PRO A 155 -9.28 -2.63 11.47
CA PRO A 155 -9.90 -2.09 12.67
C PRO A 155 -8.95 -1.30 13.57
N TYR A 156 -7.63 -1.37 13.35
CA TYR A 156 -6.66 -0.89 14.34
C TYR A 156 -6.08 0.49 14.03
N ALA A 157 -5.36 0.61 12.92
CA ALA A 157 -4.56 1.78 12.59
C ALA A 157 -4.27 1.83 11.09
N LEU A 158 -3.41 2.74 10.67
CA LEU A 158 -2.91 2.74 9.31
C LEU A 158 -2.10 1.46 9.03
N GLU A 159 -2.36 0.83 7.89
CA GLU A 159 -1.50 -0.19 7.29
C GLU A 159 -1.08 0.29 5.91
N ILE A 160 0.20 0.15 5.58
CA ILE A 160 0.72 0.47 4.24
C ILE A 160 1.35 -0.77 3.65
N THR A 161 0.83 -1.21 2.52
CA THR A 161 1.40 -2.28 1.71
C THR A 161 2.19 -1.66 0.56
N MET A 162 3.45 -2.06 0.42
CA MET A 162 4.38 -1.65 -0.62
C MET A 162 4.85 -2.86 -1.42
N GLN A 163 4.67 -2.81 -2.74
CA GLN A 163 5.01 -3.88 -3.67
C GLN A 163 5.84 -3.31 -4.81
N PRO A 164 7.09 -3.77 -5.03
CA PRO A 164 7.89 -3.34 -6.17
C PRO A 164 7.15 -3.64 -7.47
N ARG A 165 7.13 -2.68 -8.42
CA ARG A 165 6.37 -2.78 -9.67
C ARG A 165 6.69 -4.06 -10.44
N GLY A 166 7.96 -4.46 -10.47
CA GLY A 166 8.44 -5.67 -11.14
C GLY A 166 7.74 -6.96 -10.70
N THR A 167 7.17 -6.98 -9.49
CA THR A 167 6.34 -8.11 -9.03
C THR A 167 5.04 -8.23 -9.84
N LEU A 168 4.55 -7.16 -10.47
CA LEU A 168 3.27 -7.03 -11.17
C LEU A 168 3.40 -7.03 -12.71
N ASP A 169 4.60 -7.12 -13.28
CA ASP A 169 4.85 -6.98 -14.72
C ASP A 169 4.06 -7.96 -15.59
N ASP A 170 3.82 -9.18 -15.10
CA ASP A 170 3.10 -10.20 -15.86
C ASP A 170 1.57 -10.07 -15.81
N ILE A 171 1.07 -9.01 -15.17
CA ILE A 171 -0.35 -8.71 -15.05
C ILE A 171 -0.67 -7.29 -15.46
N THR A 172 0.10 -6.62 -16.30
CA THR A 172 -0.07 -5.22 -16.72
C THR A 172 -1.25 -4.94 -17.67
N GLY A 173 -1.63 -3.66 -17.77
CA GLY A 173 -2.80 -3.05 -18.46
C GLY A 173 -3.08 -3.58 -19.87
N ASP A 174 -1.99 -3.86 -20.54
CA ASP A 174 -1.78 -3.95 -21.97
C ASP A 174 -1.77 -5.40 -22.48
N THR A 175 -1.51 -6.38 -21.61
CA THR A 175 -1.50 -7.81 -22.00
C THR A 175 -2.88 -8.47 -21.85
N LYS A 176 -3.19 -9.47 -22.69
CA LYS A 176 -4.43 -10.26 -22.58
C LYS A 176 -4.55 -10.94 -21.20
N LYS A 177 -3.45 -11.52 -20.73
CA LYS A 177 -3.36 -12.17 -19.42
C LYS A 177 -3.62 -11.15 -18.30
N GLY A 178 -2.94 -10.01 -18.31
CA GLY A 178 -3.12 -8.97 -17.30
C GLY A 178 -4.54 -8.41 -17.27
N LYS A 179 -5.16 -8.20 -18.44
CA LYS A 179 -6.57 -7.76 -18.53
C LYS A 179 -7.53 -8.76 -17.89
N GLN A 180 -7.33 -10.05 -18.13
CA GLN A 180 -8.15 -11.09 -17.52
C GLN A 180 -7.97 -11.14 -16.00
N VAL A 181 -6.72 -11.08 -15.53
CA VAL A 181 -6.38 -11.06 -14.11
C VAL A 181 -7.03 -9.87 -13.40
N ARG A 182 -6.87 -8.66 -13.94
CA ARG A 182 -7.50 -7.45 -13.38
C ARG A 182 -9.02 -7.53 -13.40
N LYS A 183 -9.61 -8.06 -14.47
CA LYS A 183 -11.06 -8.26 -14.57
C LYS A 183 -11.55 -9.13 -13.41
N THR A 184 -10.90 -10.25 -13.15
CA THR A 184 -11.24 -11.14 -12.02
C THR A 184 -11.09 -10.43 -10.67
N ILE A 185 -10.02 -9.66 -10.46
CA ILE A 185 -9.85 -8.90 -9.20
C ILE A 185 -10.97 -7.85 -9.05
N ARG A 186 -11.32 -7.13 -10.12
CA ARG A 186 -12.41 -6.14 -10.12
C ARG A 186 -13.77 -6.79 -9.84
N GLU A 187 -14.03 -7.99 -10.38
CA GLU A 187 -15.25 -8.75 -10.10
C GLU A 187 -15.33 -9.19 -8.63
N ARG A 188 -14.22 -9.65 -8.06
CA ARG A 188 -14.14 -9.99 -6.62
C ARG A 188 -14.33 -8.75 -5.73
N LEU A 189 -13.73 -7.62 -6.09
CA LEU A 189 -13.92 -6.36 -5.35
C LEU A 189 -15.39 -5.95 -5.30
N LYS A 190 -16.13 -6.10 -6.42
CA LYS A 190 -17.59 -5.81 -6.44
C LYS A 190 -18.42 -6.70 -5.52
N GLN A 191 -17.93 -7.90 -5.20
CA GLN A 191 -18.61 -8.82 -4.28
C GLN A 191 -18.19 -8.59 -2.83
N TYR A 192 -16.95 -8.11 -2.62
CA TYR A 192 -16.34 -7.94 -1.31
C TYR A 192 -16.63 -6.57 -0.68
N ASP A 193 -16.59 -5.50 -1.49
CA ASP A 193 -16.89 -4.14 -1.05
C ASP A 193 -18.40 -3.89 -1.11
N LEU A 194 -18.89 -3.06 -0.18
CA LEU A 194 -20.28 -2.62 -0.11
C LEU A 194 -20.54 -1.37 -0.99
N ILE A 195 -19.53 -0.96 -1.76
CA ILE A 195 -19.55 0.21 -2.65
C ILE A 195 -18.89 -0.17 -3.99
N PRO A 196 -19.34 0.39 -5.13
CA PRO A 196 -18.67 0.19 -6.40
C PRO A 196 -17.18 0.62 -6.37
N PRO A 197 -16.34 0.08 -7.27
CA PRO A 197 -14.97 0.55 -7.43
C PRO A 197 -14.91 2.08 -7.59
N HIS A 198 -13.95 2.72 -6.91
CA HIS A 198 -13.76 4.16 -6.98
C HIS A 198 -13.37 4.60 -8.41
N PRO A 199 -13.88 5.74 -8.92
CA PRO A 199 -13.54 6.23 -10.27
C PRO A 199 -12.03 6.38 -10.52
N ASP A 200 -11.26 6.74 -9.50
CA ASP A 200 -9.81 6.92 -9.58
C ASP A 200 -9.01 5.60 -9.71
N ILE A 201 -9.65 4.43 -9.61
CA ILE A 201 -8.97 3.14 -9.83
C ILE A 201 -8.75 2.94 -11.33
N GLY A 202 -7.51 3.16 -11.77
CA GLY A 202 -7.10 3.08 -13.16
C GLY A 202 -6.03 2.05 -13.46
N ASP A 203 -5.68 1.96 -14.74
CA ASP A 203 -4.45 1.31 -15.18
C ASP A 203 -3.34 2.37 -15.25
N TYR A 204 -2.16 2.02 -14.74
CA TYR A 204 -0.96 2.86 -14.76
C TYR A 204 -0.63 3.37 -16.17
N GLY A 205 -0.22 4.64 -16.29
CA GLY A 205 0.15 5.26 -17.56
C GLY A 205 -1.02 5.75 -18.41
N THR A 206 -2.27 5.62 -17.94
CA THR A 206 -3.43 6.16 -18.67
C THR A 206 -3.62 7.66 -18.39
N GLU A 207 -3.90 8.45 -19.43
CA GLU A 207 -4.07 9.91 -19.34
C GLU A 207 -5.16 10.33 -18.34
N GLN A 208 -6.18 9.47 -18.15
CA GLN A 208 -7.35 9.75 -17.32
C GLN A 208 -7.12 9.53 -15.82
N THR A 209 -6.05 8.82 -15.42
CA THR A 209 -5.82 8.49 -14.02
C THR A 209 -4.41 8.86 -13.59
N ARG A 210 -4.19 8.95 -12.27
CA ARG A 210 -2.85 9.08 -11.69
C ARG A 210 -2.68 7.96 -10.68
N GLU A 211 -1.51 7.31 -10.70
CA GLU A 211 -1.26 6.15 -9.85
C GLU A 211 -1.43 6.49 -8.36
N TRP A 212 -1.08 7.71 -7.96
CA TRP A 212 -1.18 8.15 -6.58
C TRP A 212 -2.62 8.27 -6.06
N MET A 213 -3.61 8.46 -6.94
CA MET A 213 -5.02 8.61 -6.52
C MET A 213 -5.58 7.32 -5.92
N GLN A 214 -5.05 6.16 -6.32
CA GLN A 214 -5.51 4.85 -5.83
C GLN A 214 -4.75 4.35 -4.58
N TYR A 215 -3.72 5.06 -4.12
CA TYR A 215 -2.93 4.65 -2.97
C TYR A 215 -3.75 4.66 -1.68
N ILE A 216 -4.41 5.78 -1.39
CA ILE A 216 -5.35 5.96 -0.27
C ILE A 216 -6.64 6.60 -0.80
N LEU A 217 -7.62 5.75 -1.13
CA LEU A 217 -8.89 6.20 -1.71
C LEU A 217 -9.74 6.97 -0.68
N PRO A 218 -10.61 7.87 -1.12
CA PRO A 218 -11.72 8.36 -0.30
C PRO A 218 -12.64 7.22 0.15
N ASP A 219 -13.37 7.44 1.25
CA ASP A 219 -14.31 6.44 1.78
C ASP A 219 -15.48 6.23 0.80
N THR A 220 -16.04 7.33 0.30
CA THR A 220 -17.11 7.33 -0.71
C THR A 220 -16.56 7.51 -2.13
N ASN A 221 -17.41 7.43 -3.14
CA ASN A 221 -17.07 7.72 -4.54
C ASN A 221 -17.48 9.15 -4.97
N GLU A 222 -17.94 9.98 -4.02
CA GLU A 222 -18.40 11.36 -4.27
C GLU A 222 -17.26 12.37 -4.20
N GLU A 223 -16.11 11.94 -3.70
CA GLU A 223 -14.91 12.76 -3.51
C GLU A 223 -13.77 12.15 -4.32
N SER A 224 -12.91 13.00 -4.89
CA SER A 224 -11.60 12.61 -5.40
C SER A 224 -10.57 13.62 -4.89
N VAL A 225 -9.33 13.17 -4.73
CA VAL A 225 -8.23 14.07 -4.36
C VAL A 225 -7.82 14.85 -5.61
N VAL A 226 -7.93 16.18 -5.55
CA VAL A 226 -7.77 17.06 -6.72
C VAL A 226 -6.30 17.30 -7.10
N ARG A 227 -5.38 17.18 -6.14
CA ARG A 227 -3.94 17.38 -6.35
C ARG A 227 -3.15 16.45 -5.46
N CYS A 228 -2.07 15.89 -5.99
CA CYS A 228 -1.20 15.02 -5.21
C CYS A 228 -0.62 15.76 -3.98
N PRO A 229 -0.81 15.23 -2.75
CA PRO A 229 -0.18 15.82 -1.55
C PRO A 229 1.34 15.59 -1.49
N PHE A 230 1.85 14.67 -2.31
CA PHE A 230 3.28 14.43 -2.44
C PHE A 230 3.96 15.59 -3.17
N THR A 231 5.01 16.12 -2.56
CA THR A 231 5.83 17.18 -3.14
C THR A 231 7.27 16.70 -3.24
N LYS A 232 7.73 16.39 -4.45
CA LYS A 232 9.16 16.14 -4.64
C LYS A 232 9.87 17.48 -4.66
N LYS A 233 10.60 17.81 -3.60
CA LYS A 233 11.62 18.86 -3.69
C LYS A 233 12.69 18.33 -4.62
N GLY A 234 12.98 19.04 -5.71
CA GLY A 234 14.18 18.74 -6.51
C GLY A 234 15.37 18.70 -5.56
N ARG A 235 16.10 17.58 -5.55
CA ARG A 235 17.48 17.62 -5.09
C ARG A 235 18.23 18.25 -6.26
N ASP A 236 18.53 19.54 -6.12
CA ASP A 236 19.50 20.23 -7.00
C ASP A 236 20.88 19.56 -6.86
#